data_AF-A0A1I5MSL0-F1
#
_entry.id   AF-A0A1I5MSL0-F1
#
_cell.length_a   1.000
_cell.length_b   1.000
_cell.length_c   1.000
_cell.angle_alpha   90.00
_cell.angle_beta   90.00
_cell.angle_gamma   90.00
#
_symmetry.space_group_name_H-M   'P 1'
#
loop_
_entity.id
_entity.type
_entity.pdbx_description
1 polymer ?
#
loop_
_entity_poly.entity_id
_entity_poly.type
_entity_poly.pdbx_seq_one_letter_code
_entity_poly.pdbx_strand_id
1 'polypeptide(L)'
;MLTTEANAAVRGVFAYDEAAEIQVTEAHASFRNLLPELLDRRAELLRGTPKPRGMMAGLAENTDAVLSSATTARAGTPRSVMAHTISGGTVADVRCNGRSLGNSV
;
A
#
# COMPACT_ATOMS: atom_id res chain seq x y z
N MET A 1 -13.16 1.68 -6.72
CA MET A 1 -12.94 2.40 -5.44
C MET A 1 -11.90 1.63 -4.62
N LEU A 2 -11.09 2.31 -3.80
CA LEU A 2 -9.91 1.73 -3.13
C LEU A 2 -10.23 0.49 -2.29
N THR A 3 -11.27 0.54 -1.45
CA THR A 3 -11.67 -0.62 -0.62
C THR A 3 -12.07 -1.84 -1.45
N THR A 4 -12.74 -1.64 -2.59
CA THR A 4 -13.15 -2.73 -3.48
C THR A 4 -11.94 -3.44 -4.10
N GLU A 5 -10.90 -2.69 -4.44
CA GLU A 5 -9.64 -3.21 -4.98
C GLU A 5 -8.87 -3.98 -3.91
N ALA A 6 -8.73 -3.42 -2.70
CA ALA A 6 -8.14 -4.11 -1.56
C ALA A 6 -8.87 -5.45 -1.28
N ASN A 7 -10.21 -5.44 -1.29
CA ASN A 7 -10.99 -6.67 -1.11
C ASN A 7 -10.79 -7.67 -2.25
N ALA A 8 -10.52 -7.22 -3.47
CA ALA A 8 -10.21 -8.13 -4.58
C ALA A 8 -8.89 -8.87 -4.34
N ALA A 9 -7.86 -8.17 -3.85
CA ALA A 9 -6.60 -8.78 -3.46
C ALA A 9 -6.79 -9.76 -2.29
N VAL A 10 -7.49 -9.34 -1.23
CA VAL A 10 -7.78 -10.17 -0.05
C VAL A 10 -8.51 -11.47 -0.44
N ARG A 11 -9.56 -11.37 -1.27
CA ARG A 11 -10.27 -12.57 -1.77
C ARG A 11 -9.37 -13.48 -2.59
N GLY A 12 -8.47 -12.91 -3.39
CA GLY A 12 -7.50 -13.68 -4.17
C GLY A 12 -6.56 -14.50 -3.29
N VAL A 13 -6.05 -13.90 -2.21
CA VAL A 13 -5.19 -14.61 -1.25
C VAL A 13 -5.98 -15.73 -0.56
N PHE A 14 -7.17 -15.45 -0.04
CA PHE A 14 -7.99 -16.47 0.62
C PHE A 14 -8.45 -17.59 -0.30
N ALA A 15 -8.60 -17.34 -1.60
CA ALA A 15 -8.92 -18.38 -2.57
C ALA A 15 -7.74 -19.34 -2.82
N TYR A 16 -6.51 -18.90 -2.53
CA TYR A 16 -5.30 -19.73 -2.60
C TYR A 16 -5.02 -20.43 -1.27
N ASP A 17 -5.13 -19.69 -0.17
CA ASP A 17 -4.93 -20.19 1.20
C ASP A 17 -5.99 -19.60 2.14
N GLU A 18 -6.98 -20.41 2.50
CA GLU A 18 -8.06 -20.01 3.40
C GLU A 18 -7.57 -19.71 4.83
N ALA A 19 -6.39 -20.23 5.21
CA ALA A 19 -5.79 -20.03 6.53
C ALA A 19 -4.85 -18.82 6.58
N ALA A 20 -4.67 -18.09 5.48
CA ALA A 20 -3.77 -16.94 5.43
C ALA A 20 -4.17 -15.84 6.43
N GLU A 21 -3.18 -15.30 7.14
CA GLU A 21 -3.35 -14.09 7.96
C GLU A 21 -3.05 -12.86 7.10
N ILE A 22 -4.05 -11.98 6.94
CA ILE A 22 -3.94 -10.83 6.03
C ILE A 22 -4.07 -9.52 6.81
N GLN A 23 -2.99 -8.74 6.81
CA GLN A 23 -3.00 -7.36 7.25
C GLN A 23 -3.05 -6.41 6.05
N VAL A 24 -4.02 -5.48 6.06
CA VAL A 24 -4.17 -4.42 5.07
C VAL A 24 -3.72 -3.11 5.69
N THR A 25 -2.69 -2.50 5.12
CA THR A 25 -2.15 -1.21 5.55
C THR A 25 -2.41 -0.16 4.48
N GLU A 26 -3.03 0.96 4.84
CA GLU A 26 -3.28 2.02 3.85
C GLU A 26 -2.02 2.86 3.59
N ALA A 27 -1.75 3.19 2.33
CA ALA A 27 -0.57 3.96 1.92
C ALA A 27 -0.88 5.38 1.38
N HIS A 28 -2.14 5.84 1.41
CA HIS A 28 -2.55 7.10 0.79
C HIS A 28 -2.77 8.23 1.80
N ALA A 29 -2.05 9.34 1.63
CA ALA A 29 -2.26 10.60 2.36
C ALA A 29 -2.45 10.43 3.89
N SER A 30 -3.67 10.61 4.40
CA SER A 30 -4.00 10.53 5.84
C SER A 30 -4.11 9.10 6.38
N PHE A 31 -3.98 8.10 5.51
CA PHE A 31 -4.17 6.68 5.82
C PHE A 31 -5.58 6.36 6.35
N ARG A 32 -6.62 7.08 5.88
CA ARG A 32 -8.03 6.89 6.29
C ARG A 32 -9.02 6.72 5.12
N ASN A 33 -8.55 6.43 3.92
CA ASN A 33 -9.34 6.25 2.71
C ASN A 33 -9.97 4.85 2.59
N LEU A 34 -9.42 3.82 3.26
CA LEU A 34 -10.09 2.51 3.35
C LEU A 34 -11.27 2.59 4.32
N LEU A 35 -12.42 2.08 3.88
CA LEU A 35 -13.68 2.05 4.64
C LEU A 35 -13.77 0.74 5.45
N PRO A 36 -13.59 0.77 6.79
CA PRO A 36 -13.56 -0.44 7.60
C PRO A 36 -14.82 -1.30 7.47
N GLU A 37 -15.98 -0.65 7.40
CA GLU A 37 -17.29 -1.30 7.28
C GLU A 37 -17.48 -2.05 5.96
N LEU A 38 -16.67 -1.74 4.94
CA LEU A 38 -16.71 -2.40 3.63
C LEU A 38 -15.52 -3.33 3.39
N LEU A 39 -14.53 -3.37 4.27
CA LEU A 39 -13.39 -4.30 4.13
C LEU A 39 -13.81 -5.73 4.49
N ASP A 40 -13.22 -6.73 3.83
CA ASP A 40 -13.40 -8.14 4.20
C ASP A 40 -13.03 -8.34 5.67
N ARG A 41 -13.98 -8.85 6.46
CA ARG A 41 -13.86 -8.96 7.93
C ARG A 41 -12.79 -9.93 8.40
N ARG A 42 -12.29 -10.79 7.50
CA ARG A 42 -11.20 -11.71 7.79
C ARG A 42 -9.82 -11.03 7.74
N ALA A 43 -9.73 -9.84 7.16
CA ALA A 43 -8.50 -9.06 7.12
C ALA A 43 -8.43 -8.05 8.28
N GLU A 44 -7.23 -7.80 8.77
CA GLU A 44 -6.97 -6.75 9.78
C GLU A 44 -6.57 -5.44 9.10
N LEU A 45 -7.19 -4.33 9.50
CA LEU A 45 -6.94 -3.01 8.91
C LEU A 45 -6.07 -2.12 9.82
N LEU A 46 -4.90 -1.73 9.31
CA LEU A 46 -4.04 -0.72 9.94
C LEU A 46 -4.24 0.66 9.26
N ARG A 47 -4.97 1.53 9.95
CA ARG A 47 -5.42 2.84 9.46
C ARG A 47 -5.04 4.01 10.38
N GLY A 48 -4.88 5.18 9.79
CA GLY A 48 -4.71 6.47 10.45
C GLY A 48 -3.27 6.84 10.76
N THR A 49 -3.14 7.94 11.52
CA THR A 49 -1.88 8.51 12.01
C THR A 49 -1.90 8.58 13.54
N PRO A 50 -0.74 8.58 14.23
CA PRO A 50 0.61 8.44 13.67
C PRO A 50 0.88 7.03 13.12
N LYS A 51 1.65 6.94 12.04
CA LYS A 51 1.94 5.69 11.33
C LYS A 51 3.46 5.48 11.22
N PRO A 52 4.11 4.94 12.27
CA PRO A 52 5.54 4.63 12.23
C PRO A 52 5.84 3.71 11.06
N ARG A 53 6.90 3.99 10.28
CA ARG A 53 7.23 3.31 9.00
C ARG A 53 6.26 3.59 7.83
N GLY A 54 5.34 4.54 7.98
CA GLY A 54 4.54 5.08 6.89
C GLY A 54 3.75 4.00 6.12
N MET A 55 3.97 3.93 4.80
CA MET A 55 3.28 2.99 3.91
C MET A 55 3.50 1.51 4.26
N MET A 56 4.59 1.18 4.97
CA MET A 56 4.95 -0.18 5.35
C MET A 56 4.71 -0.47 6.84
N ALA A 57 3.91 0.34 7.53
CA ALA A 57 3.54 0.06 8.91
C ALA A 57 2.76 -1.24 9.02
N GLY A 58 3.11 -2.07 10.02
CA GLY A 58 2.57 -3.41 10.21
C GLY A 58 3.48 -4.52 9.66
N LEU A 59 4.40 -4.21 8.74
CA LEU A 59 5.33 -5.21 8.19
C LEU A 59 6.18 -5.82 9.31
N ALA A 60 6.06 -7.14 9.47
CA ALA A 60 6.74 -7.94 10.47
C ALA A 60 7.83 -8.82 9.82
N GLU A 61 8.75 -9.33 10.63
CA GLU A 61 9.85 -10.17 10.13
C GLU A 61 9.37 -11.52 9.57
N ASN A 62 8.23 -12.02 10.06
CA ASN A 62 7.61 -13.26 9.63
C ASN A 62 6.57 -13.06 8.50
N THR A 63 6.58 -11.92 7.81
CA THR A 63 5.69 -11.70 6.67
C THR A 63 6.21 -12.45 5.44
N ASP A 64 5.43 -13.42 4.94
CA ASP A 64 5.81 -14.23 3.77
C ASP A 64 5.79 -13.45 2.45
N ALA A 65 4.88 -12.47 2.32
CA ALA A 65 4.71 -11.68 1.09
C ALA A 65 4.08 -10.30 1.33
N VAL A 66 4.35 -9.37 0.40
CA VAL A 66 3.73 -8.04 0.36
C VAL A 66 3.09 -7.82 -1.00
N LEU A 67 1.84 -7.34 -1.00
CA LEU A 67 1.13 -6.93 -2.21
C LEU A 67 0.88 -5.42 -2.16
N SER A 68 1.24 -4.72 -3.24
CA SER A 68 0.93 -3.29 -3.42
C SER A 68 -0.11 -3.09 -4.52
N SER A 69 -1.29 -2.62 -4.13
CA SER A 69 -2.38 -2.23 -5.03
C SER A 69 -2.47 -0.71 -5.17
N ALA A 70 -3.02 -0.20 -6.28
CA ALA A 70 -3.23 1.22 -6.53
C ALA A 70 -2.00 2.14 -6.29
N THR A 71 -0.79 1.64 -6.57
CA THR A 71 0.45 2.41 -6.52
C THR A 71 0.66 3.23 -7.79
N THR A 72 1.26 4.42 -7.67
CA THR A 72 1.58 5.29 -8.81
C THR A 72 3.03 5.11 -9.23
N ALA A 73 3.33 5.46 -10.48
CA ALA A 73 4.73 5.51 -10.91
C ALA A 73 5.52 6.57 -10.13
N ARG A 74 6.84 6.36 -10.03
CA ARG A 74 7.76 7.30 -9.38
C ARG A 74 7.69 8.70 -10.01
N ALA A 75 8.04 9.72 -9.22
CA ALA A 75 8.13 11.10 -9.69
C ALA A 75 8.97 11.23 -10.98
N GLY A 76 8.52 12.06 -11.90
CA GLY A 76 9.18 12.29 -13.19
C GLY A 76 8.98 11.19 -14.25
N THR A 77 8.16 10.16 -13.99
CA THR A 77 7.82 9.15 -15.00
C THR A 77 6.93 9.75 -16.11
N PRO A 78 7.37 9.79 -17.37
CA PRO A 78 6.58 10.35 -18.46
C PRO A 78 5.30 9.55 -18.72
N ARG A 79 4.22 10.25 -19.11
CA ARG A 79 2.92 9.65 -19.47
C ARG A 79 2.27 8.81 -18.35
N SER A 80 2.60 9.08 -17.09
CA SER A 80 1.95 8.44 -15.94
C SER A 80 0.99 9.40 -15.26
N VAL A 81 -0.20 8.90 -14.92
CA VAL A 81 -1.21 9.65 -14.14
C VAL A 81 -0.73 9.75 -12.69
N MET A 82 -0.74 10.98 -12.13
CA MET A 82 -0.35 11.24 -10.74
C MET A 82 1.00 10.65 -10.33
N ALA A 83 2.01 10.72 -11.21
CA ALA A 83 3.34 10.21 -10.91
C ALA A 83 3.98 11.00 -9.76
N HIS A 84 4.31 10.32 -8.66
CA HIS A 84 4.97 10.94 -7.51
C HIS A 84 5.69 9.88 -6.67
N THR A 85 6.69 10.32 -5.91
CA THR A 85 7.37 9.50 -4.91
C THR A 85 7.12 10.15 -3.56
N ILE A 86 6.48 9.45 -2.63
CA ILE A 86 6.04 9.91 -1.29
C ILE A 86 5.09 11.13 -1.32
N SER A 87 5.53 12.28 -1.81
CA SER A 87 4.78 13.53 -1.90
C SER A 87 5.14 14.29 -3.18
N GLY A 88 4.16 14.48 -4.06
CA GLY A 88 4.37 15.17 -5.35
C GLY A 88 4.72 16.65 -5.23
N GLY A 89 4.47 17.28 -4.07
CA GLY A 89 4.80 18.68 -3.83
C GLY A 89 6.19 18.93 -3.24
N THR A 90 6.86 17.89 -2.72
CA THR A 90 8.09 18.07 -1.92
C THR A 90 9.22 17.10 -2.25
N VAL A 91 8.95 15.99 -2.96
CA VAL A 91 9.95 14.97 -3.27
C VAL A 91 10.04 14.74 -4.77
N ALA A 92 11.18 15.09 -5.36
CA ALA A 92 11.44 14.93 -6.79
C ALA A 92 12.05 13.57 -7.15
N ASP A 93 12.88 12.99 -6.27
CA ASP A 93 13.52 11.69 -6.48
C ASP A 93 13.94 11.09 -5.12
N VAL A 94 13.85 9.77 -4.99
CA VAL A 94 14.42 9.02 -3.86
C VAL A 94 15.36 7.97 -4.45
N ARG A 95 16.58 7.90 -3.93
CA ARG A 95 17.61 6.99 -4.45
C ARG A 95 18.15 6.09 -3.37
N CYS A 96 18.25 4.80 -3.67
CA CYS A 96 18.93 3.81 -2.82
C CYS A 96 20.03 3.16 -3.65
N ASN A 97 21.27 3.17 -3.14
CA ASN A 97 22.45 2.64 -3.83
C ASN A 97 22.56 3.15 -5.29
N GLY A 98 22.32 4.44 -5.48
CA GLY A 98 22.39 5.12 -6.79
C GLY A 98 21.16 4.94 -7.69
N ARG A 99 20.26 4.00 -7.39
CA ARG A 99 19.05 3.70 -8.18
C ARG A 99 17.87 4.55 -7.72
N SER A 100 17.17 5.18 -8.66
CA SER A 100 15.92 5.91 -8.39
C SER A 100 14.77 4.94 -8.12
N LEU A 101 13.99 5.21 -7.08
CA LEU A 101 12.90 4.38 -6.58
C LEU A 101 11.57 5.16 -6.51
N GLY A 102 10.48 4.41 -6.58
CA GLY A 102 9.11 4.88 -6.34
C GLY A 102 8.53 4.30 -5.05
N ASN A 103 7.22 4.39 -4.92
CA ASN A 103 6.48 3.84 -3.77
C ASN A 103 6.04 2.38 -3.98
N SER A 104 6.25 1.81 -5.16
CA SER A 104 5.96 0.41 -5.46
C SER A 104 7.10 -0.47 -4.92
N VAL A 105 6.74 -1.54 -4.21
CA VAL A 105 7.66 -2.63 -3.83
C VAL A 105 7.73 -3.70 -4.91
#